data_AF-A0A2A5M9J7-F1
#
_entry.id   AF-A0A2A5M9J7-F1
#
_cell.length_a   1.000
_cell.length_b   1.000
_cell.length_c   1.000
_cell.angle_alpha   90.00
_cell.angle_beta   90.00
_cell.angle_gamma   90.00
#
_symmetry.space_group_name_H-M   'P 1'
#
loop_
_entity.id
_entity.type
_entity.pdbx_description
1 polymer ?
#
loop_
_entity_poly.entity_id
_entity_poly.type
_entity_poly.pdbx_seq_one_letter_code
_entity_poly.pdbx_strand_id
1 'polypeptide(L)'
;MYSSEYGQFGGEPVGAIIGDYQLGSASPDMTFLNKMASIAAMSHSPFLTSFGPKFFGLDDYSELANIQDLQGLLEGPQYTRWRTFRENEDSKYTGLLVTRFLARSPYDPEENPIKSFNYKENVHASHNHLLWANSSYTFCTRLTESFAKYRWCGNIIGPKSGGTVKDLPTYLYEN
;
A
#
# COMPACT_ATOMS: atom_id res chain seq x y z
N MET A 1 10.60 -10.49 15.83
CA MET A 1 11.16 -10.08 14.53
C MET A 1 12.69 -10.14 14.56
N TYR A 2 13.39 -9.25 15.28
CA TYR A 2 14.85 -9.32 15.37
C TYR A 2 15.35 -10.56 16.13
N SER A 3 14.89 -10.75 17.37
CA SER A 3 15.37 -11.81 18.27
C SER A 3 14.97 -13.22 17.87
N SER A 4 13.90 -13.37 17.08
CA SER A 4 13.35 -14.66 16.68
C SER A 4 14.07 -15.25 15.46
N GLU A 5 14.67 -14.41 14.62
CA GLU A 5 15.24 -14.84 13.33
C GLU A 5 16.62 -14.21 13.08
N TYR A 6 16.69 -12.88 12.93
CA TYR A 6 17.93 -12.18 12.55
C TYR A 6 19.07 -12.39 13.56
N GLY A 7 18.75 -12.41 14.85
CA GLY A 7 19.73 -12.65 15.93
C GLY A 7 20.02 -14.11 16.23
N GLN A 8 19.40 -15.07 15.52
CA GLN A 8 19.47 -16.50 15.82
C GLN A 8 20.40 -17.23 14.84
N PHE A 9 21.29 -18.08 15.37
CA PHE A 9 22.14 -18.91 14.51
C PHE A 9 21.28 -19.93 13.73
N GLY A 10 21.33 -19.86 12.40
CA GLY A 10 20.55 -20.72 11.50
C GLY A 10 19.11 -20.25 11.22
N GLY A 11 18.73 -19.05 11.64
CA GLY A 11 17.41 -18.45 11.32
C GLY A 11 17.32 -17.86 9.92
N GLU A 12 16.10 -17.53 9.48
CA GLU A 12 15.84 -16.89 8.19
C GLU A 12 15.40 -15.43 8.40
N PRO A 13 16.25 -14.43 8.06
CA PRO A 13 15.94 -13.04 8.36
C PRO A 13 14.71 -12.55 7.59
N VAL A 14 13.88 -11.73 8.26
CA VAL A 14 12.71 -11.10 7.64
C VAL A 14 13.16 -10.14 6.53
N GLY A 15 12.73 -10.39 5.30
CA GLY A 15 13.12 -9.58 4.14
C GLY A 15 12.42 -8.21 4.05
N ALA A 16 11.12 -8.17 4.35
CA ALA A 16 10.31 -6.94 4.39
C ALA A 16 9.10 -7.16 5.30
N ILE A 17 8.55 -6.08 5.84
CA ILE A 17 7.36 -6.08 6.70
C ILE A 17 6.23 -5.41 5.93
N ILE A 18 5.15 -6.15 5.66
CA ILE A 18 3.96 -5.61 4.98
C ILE A 18 2.91 -5.27 6.03
N GLY A 19 2.57 -3.99 6.16
CA GLY A 19 1.50 -3.50 7.02
C GLY A 19 0.23 -3.25 6.21
N ASP A 20 -0.81 -4.03 6.47
CA ASP A 20 -2.14 -3.76 5.91
C ASP A 20 -2.88 -2.71 6.75
N TYR A 21 -2.37 -1.49 6.69
CA TYR A 21 -2.92 -0.32 7.35
C TYR A 21 -3.08 0.80 6.32
N GLN A 22 -4.02 1.71 6.59
CA GLN A 22 -4.18 2.96 5.88
C GLN A 22 -3.97 4.10 6.88
N LEU A 23 -2.76 4.63 6.89
CA LEU A 23 -2.37 5.66 7.86
C LEU A 23 -2.89 7.04 7.43
N GLY A 24 -3.30 7.85 8.40
CA GLY A 24 -3.60 9.26 8.25
C GLY A 24 -2.47 10.16 8.76
N SER A 25 -2.74 11.47 8.81
CA SER A 25 -1.82 12.48 9.37
C SER A 25 -1.98 12.66 10.88
N ALA A 26 -2.86 11.89 11.51
CA ALA A 26 -3.16 11.98 12.93
C ALA A 26 -1.97 11.57 13.81
N SER A 27 -1.91 12.10 15.04
CA SER A 27 -0.80 11.83 15.96
C SER A 27 -0.59 10.33 16.24
N PRO A 28 -1.62 9.50 16.49
CA PRO A 28 -1.43 8.07 16.74
C PRO A 28 -0.76 7.35 15.57
N ASP A 29 -1.19 7.65 14.34
CA ASP A 29 -0.65 7.04 13.12
C ASP A 29 0.82 7.44 12.90
N MET A 30 1.17 8.71 13.14
CA MET A 30 2.56 9.17 13.06
C MET A 30 3.44 8.57 14.16
N THR A 31 2.91 8.37 15.36
CA THR A 31 3.64 7.68 16.44
C THR A 31 3.84 6.20 16.11
N PHE A 32 2.82 5.54 15.56
CA PHE A 32 2.94 4.16 15.07
C PHE A 32 4.00 4.05 13.98
N LEU A 33 3.96 4.95 12.99
CA LEU A 33 4.89 4.98 11.88
C LEU A 33 6.35 5.14 12.34
N ASN A 34 6.61 6.07 13.27
CA ASN A 34 7.94 6.25 13.87
C ASN A 34 8.44 4.96 14.56
N LYS A 35 7.59 4.29 15.35
CA LYS A 35 7.96 3.04 16.02
C LYS A 35 8.26 1.93 15.03
N MET A 36 7.44 1.80 13.98
CA MET A 36 7.66 0.80 12.94
C MET A 36 8.94 1.08 12.15
N ALA A 37 9.27 2.34 11.88
CA ALA A 37 10.53 2.72 11.25
C ALA A 37 11.74 2.29 12.08
N SER A 38 11.73 2.52 13.41
CA SER A 38 12.81 2.06 14.29
C SER A 38 12.90 0.54 14.36
N ILE A 39 11.78 -0.19 14.37
CA ILE A 39 11.77 -1.66 14.31
C ILE A 39 12.39 -2.14 12.98
N ALA A 40 11.97 -1.55 11.87
CA ALA A 40 12.45 -1.85 10.53
C ALA A 40 13.95 -1.56 10.37
N ALA A 41 14.44 -0.47 10.98
CA ALA A 41 15.86 -0.13 11.02
C ALA A 41 16.67 -1.17 11.79
N MET A 42 16.21 -1.58 12.98
CA MET A 42 16.89 -2.60 13.79
C MET A 42 16.92 -3.99 13.12
N SER A 43 15.87 -4.35 12.37
CA SER A 43 15.82 -5.64 11.67
C SER A 43 16.37 -5.62 10.25
N HIS A 44 16.77 -4.44 9.75
CA HIS A 44 17.12 -4.22 8.35
C HIS A 44 16.05 -4.72 7.35
N SER A 45 14.77 -4.61 7.73
CA SER A 45 13.64 -5.06 6.93
C SER A 45 12.73 -3.86 6.68
N PRO A 46 12.61 -3.36 5.43
CA PRO A 46 11.76 -2.20 5.17
C PRO A 46 10.30 -2.48 5.57
N PHE A 47 9.65 -1.50 6.21
CA PHE A 47 8.23 -1.50 6.51
C PHE A 47 7.46 -0.83 5.37
N LEU A 48 6.53 -1.56 4.78
CA LEU A 48 5.75 -1.16 3.62
C LEU A 48 4.28 -1.13 3.98
N THR A 49 3.67 0.04 3.90
CA THR A 49 2.24 0.23 4.20
C THR A 49 1.66 1.32 3.29
N SER A 50 0.42 1.77 3.52
CA SER A 50 -0.19 2.81 2.69
C SER A 50 -0.79 3.96 3.48
N PHE A 51 -0.96 5.09 2.79
CA PHE A 51 -1.72 6.24 3.27
C PHE A 51 -3.17 6.17 2.81
N GLY A 52 -4.07 6.46 3.75
CA GLY A 52 -5.50 6.67 3.51
C GLY A 52 -5.79 7.99 2.78
N PRO A 53 -7.02 8.18 2.24
CA PRO A 53 -7.41 9.46 1.62
C PRO A 53 -7.40 10.60 2.64
N LYS A 54 -7.74 10.29 3.90
CA LYS A 54 -7.68 11.21 5.04
C LYS A 54 -6.29 11.76 5.32
N PHE A 55 -5.22 11.08 4.91
CA PHE A 55 -3.88 11.64 5.00
C PHE A 55 -3.79 12.93 4.19
N PHE A 56 -4.44 13.01 3.03
CA PHE A 56 -4.48 14.16 2.15
C PHE A 56 -5.63 15.13 2.46
N GLY A 57 -6.37 14.90 3.56
CA GLY A 57 -7.56 15.68 3.89
C GLY A 57 -8.77 15.39 3.01
N LEU A 58 -8.79 14.23 2.34
CA LEU A 58 -9.86 13.78 1.45
C LEU A 58 -10.72 12.71 2.13
N ASP A 59 -11.99 12.63 1.75
CA ASP A 59 -12.86 11.53 2.14
C ASP A 59 -12.66 10.33 1.20
N ASP A 60 -12.38 10.59 -0.08
CA ASP A 60 -12.10 9.55 -1.07
C ASP A 60 -10.85 9.76 -1.95
N TYR A 61 -10.29 8.66 -2.46
CA TYR A 61 -9.14 8.71 -3.38
C TYR A 61 -9.47 9.26 -4.77
N SER A 62 -10.73 9.22 -5.21
CA SER A 62 -11.17 9.82 -6.48
C SER A 62 -10.93 11.33 -6.50
N GLU A 63 -10.92 11.97 -5.32
CA GLU A 63 -10.64 13.39 -5.15
C GLU A 63 -9.14 13.73 -5.20
N LEU A 64 -8.25 12.73 -5.25
CA LEU A 64 -6.80 12.94 -5.26
C LEU A 64 -6.37 13.77 -6.48
N ALA A 65 -7.05 13.61 -7.62
CA ALA A 65 -6.82 14.39 -8.83
C ALA A 65 -7.19 15.88 -8.68
N ASN A 66 -8.00 16.24 -7.67
CA ASN A 66 -8.41 17.62 -7.42
C ASN A 66 -7.35 18.43 -6.65
N ILE A 67 -6.34 17.76 -6.08
CA ILE A 67 -5.23 18.44 -5.38
C ILE A 67 -4.32 19.10 -6.41
N GLN A 68 -4.38 20.43 -6.51
CA GLN A 68 -3.54 21.20 -7.43
C GLN A 68 -2.10 21.36 -6.94
N ASP A 69 -1.91 21.59 -5.64
CA ASP A 69 -0.60 21.75 -5.01
C ASP A 69 -0.45 20.80 -3.82
N LEU A 70 0.11 19.62 -4.11
CA LEU A 70 0.42 18.62 -3.09
C LEU A 70 1.56 19.07 -2.17
N GLN A 71 2.51 19.85 -2.67
CA GLN A 71 3.64 20.28 -1.86
C GLN A 71 3.17 21.28 -0.79
N GLY A 72 2.43 22.31 -1.19
CA GLY A 72 1.85 23.29 -0.28
C GLY A 72 0.91 22.63 0.75
N LEU A 73 0.14 21.62 0.34
CA LEU A 73 -0.67 20.82 1.28
C LEU A 73 0.21 20.21 2.38
N LEU A 74 1.30 19.52 2.02
CA LEU A 74 2.19 18.82 2.95
C LEU A 74 3.07 19.76 3.80
N GLU A 75 3.13 21.05 3.46
CA GLU A 75 3.74 22.12 4.26
C GLU A 75 2.79 22.68 5.34
N GLY A 76 1.50 22.32 5.28
CA GLY A 76 0.49 22.73 6.26
C GLY A 76 0.81 22.32 7.70
N PRO A 77 0.32 23.06 8.73
CA PRO A 77 0.63 22.79 10.15
C PRO A 77 0.27 21.38 10.63
N GLN A 78 -0.79 20.79 10.07
CA GLN A 78 -1.25 19.43 10.40
C GLN A 78 -0.21 18.36 10.05
N TYR A 79 0.70 18.64 9.11
CA TYR A 79 1.77 17.72 8.69
C TYR A 79 3.08 17.94 9.43
N THR A 80 3.14 18.74 10.49
CA THR A 80 4.38 18.98 11.25
C THR A 80 5.04 17.66 11.68
N ARG A 81 4.26 16.70 12.20
CA ARG A 81 4.78 15.37 12.59
C ARG A 81 5.27 14.55 11.41
N TRP A 82 4.59 14.64 10.27
CA TRP A 82 5.00 13.98 9.03
C TRP A 82 6.34 14.53 8.52
N ARG A 83 6.51 15.86 8.55
CA ARG A 83 7.78 16.49 8.18
C ARG A 83 8.92 16.08 9.12
N THR A 84 8.68 16.12 10.44
CA THR A 84 9.66 15.62 11.42
C THR A 84 9.99 14.14 11.22
N PHE A 85 9.01 13.31 10.88
CA PHE A 85 9.26 11.90 10.55
C PHE A 85 10.20 11.76 9.34
N ARG A 86 10.02 12.55 8.29
CA ARG A 86 10.89 12.51 7.09
C ARG A 86 12.34 12.93 7.35
N GLU A 87 12.57 13.71 8.40
CA GLU A 87 13.92 14.11 8.83
C GLU A 87 14.61 13.05 9.69
N ASN A 88 13.86 12.08 10.22
CA ASN A 88 14.40 10.97 11.00
C ASN A 88 15.19 10.01 10.10
N GLU A 89 16.38 9.58 10.52
CA GLU A 89 17.20 8.63 9.78
C GLU A 89 16.51 7.27 9.60
N ASP A 90 15.73 6.82 10.58
CA ASP A 90 15.01 5.53 10.51
C ASP A 90 13.94 5.54 9.41
N SER A 91 13.48 6.72 8.96
CA SER A 91 12.46 6.84 7.92
C SER A 91 12.86 6.20 6.59
N LYS A 92 14.17 6.05 6.33
CA LYS A 92 14.71 5.34 5.15
C LYS A 92 14.27 3.88 5.04
N TYR A 93 13.86 3.27 6.16
CA TYR A 93 13.33 1.91 6.20
C TYR A 93 11.81 1.85 6.02
N THR A 94 11.14 2.96 5.69
CA THR A 94 9.69 2.99 5.49
C THR A 94 9.36 3.33 4.04
N GLY A 95 8.52 2.51 3.42
CA GLY A 95 7.88 2.79 2.14
C GLY A 95 6.37 2.99 2.31
N LEU A 96 5.87 4.12 1.83
CA LEU A 96 4.46 4.50 1.97
C LEU A 96 3.83 4.55 0.58
N LEU A 97 2.92 3.63 0.34
CA LEU A 97 2.16 3.55 -0.88
C LEU A 97 0.93 4.45 -0.81
N VAL A 98 0.51 4.92 -1.97
CA VAL A 98 -0.69 5.71 -2.13
C VAL A 98 -1.66 4.92 -3.00
N THR A 99 -2.95 5.19 -2.83
CA THR A 99 -4.07 4.55 -3.55
C THR A 99 -4.30 3.07 -3.20
N ARG A 100 -5.37 2.54 -3.77
CA ARG A 100 -5.85 1.16 -3.64
C ARG A 100 -5.95 0.53 -5.03
N PHE A 101 -6.05 -0.79 -5.10
CA PHE A 101 -6.32 -1.49 -6.35
C PHE A 101 -7.58 -2.36 -6.21
N LEU A 102 -8.25 -2.65 -7.32
CA LEU A 102 -9.43 -3.52 -7.32
C LEU A 102 -8.97 -4.96 -7.10
N ALA A 103 -9.44 -5.60 -6.03
CA ALA A 103 -9.09 -6.98 -5.74
C ALA A 103 -10.03 -7.99 -6.40
N ARG A 104 -11.27 -7.58 -6.70
CA ARG A 104 -12.30 -8.45 -7.27
C ARG A 104 -13.26 -7.66 -8.13
N SER A 105 -13.55 -8.17 -9.33
CA SER A 105 -14.64 -7.66 -10.16
C SER A 105 -16.01 -8.00 -9.53
N PRO A 106 -17.00 -7.09 -9.61
CA PRO A 106 -18.34 -7.36 -9.12
C PRO A 106 -18.91 -8.69 -9.64
N TYR A 107 -19.78 -9.34 -8.87
CA TYR A 107 -20.47 -10.52 -9.36
C TYR A 107 -21.49 -10.13 -10.43
N ASP A 108 -21.45 -10.86 -11.54
CA ASP A 108 -22.38 -10.72 -12.64
C ASP A 108 -22.68 -12.10 -13.24
N PRO A 109 -23.93 -12.42 -13.62
CA PRO A 109 -24.27 -13.73 -14.16
C PRO A 109 -23.50 -14.14 -15.44
N GLU A 110 -22.93 -13.18 -16.18
CA GLU A 110 -22.16 -13.43 -17.40
C GLU A 110 -20.65 -13.37 -17.14
N GLU A 111 -20.17 -12.28 -16.54
CA GLU A 111 -18.72 -12.01 -16.40
C GLU A 111 -18.08 -12.69 -15.17
N ASN A 112 -18.82 -12.83 -14.07
CA ASN A 112 -18.32 -13.43 -12.82
C ASN A 112 -19.44 -14.23 -12.10
N PRO A 113 -19.86 -15.36 -12.70
CA PRO A 113 -21.02 -16.10 -12.24
C PRO A 113 -20.78 -16.88 -10.94
N ILE A 114 -21.84 -17.07 -10.16
CA ILE A 114 -21.85 -17.98 -9.01
C ILE A 114 -22.77 -19.18 -9.30
N LYS A 115 -22.52 -20.30 -8.62
CA LYS A 115 -23.19 -21.58 -8.94
C LYS A 115 -24.65 -21.67 -8.51
N SER A 116 -25.04 -21.04 -7.40
CA SER A 116 -26.31 -21.36 -6.73
C SER A 116 -27.50 -20.54 -7.22
N PHE A 117 -27.28 -19.27 -7.53
CA PHE A 117 -28.35 -18.35 -7.94
C PHE A 117 -27.76 -17.25 -8.81
N ASN A 118 -28.59 -16.63 -9.64
CA ASN A 118 -28.16 -15.52 -10.49
C ASN A 118 -28.01 -14.26 -9.64
N TYR A 119 -26.78 -14.02 -9.17
CA TYR A 119 -26.45 -12.82 -8.41
C TYR A 119 -25.85 -11.76 -9.31
N LYS A 120 -26.42 -10.56 -9.25
CA LYS A 120 -25.87 -9.36 -9.87
C LYS A 120 -25.58 -8.33 -8.78
N GLU A 121 -24.31 -8.07 -8.54
CA GLU A 121 -23.85 -7.16 -7.49
C GLU A 121 -24.06 -5.71 -7.94
N ASN A 122 -24.83 -4.93 -7.18
CA ASN A 122 -25.09 -3.53 -7.50
C ASN A 122 -24.05 -2.61 -6.83
N VAL A 123 -23.08 -2.15 -7.62
CA VAL A 123 -21.98 -1.28 -7.16
C VAL A 123 -22.08 0.17 -7.65
N HIS A 124 -23.13 0.52 -8.42
CA HIS A 124 -23.20 1.81 -9.14
C HIS A 124 -23.33 3.04 -8.22
N ALA A 125 -23.91 2.88 -7.04
CA ALA A 125 -24.17 4.01 -6.15
C ALA A 125 -22.91 4.62 -5.53
N SER A 126 -21.83 3.84 -5.37
CA SER A 126 -20.57 4.32 -4.83
C SER A 126 -19.44 3.39 -5.23
N HIS A 127 -18.32 3.95 -5.70
CA HIS A 127 -17.12 3.17 -5.95
C HIS A 127 -16.59 2.49 -4.68
N ASN A 128 -16.99 2.92 -3.46
CA ASN A 128 -16.61 2.26 -2.21
C ASN A 128 -17.32 0.91 -1.99
N HIS A 129 -18.33 0.57 -2.80
CA HIS A 129 -18.91 -0.78 -2.83
C HIS A 129 -18.01 -1.78 -3.57
N LEU A 130 -17.05 -1.30 -4.37
CA LEU A 130 -16.05 -2.17 -4.98
C LEU A 130 -15.09 -2.70 -3.91
N LEU A 131 -14.59 -3.92 -4.11
CA LEU A 131 -13.62 -4.52 -3.20
C LEU A 131 -12.22 -3.97 -3.48
N TRP A 132 -11.88 -2.89 -2.79
CA TRP A 132 -10.55 -2.30 -2.83
C TRP A 132 -9.59 -2.99 -1.86
N ALA A 133 -8.38 -3.26 -2.32
CA ALA A 133 -7.29 -3.79 -1.50
C ALA A 133 -6.11 -2.83 -1.40
N ASN A 134 -5.29 -3.05 -0.38
CA ASN A 134 -4.13 -2.24 -0.07
C ASN A 134 -3.01 -2.46 -1.10
N SER A 135 -2.53 -1.37 -1.71
CA SER A 135 -1.47 -1.40 -2.71
C SER A 135 -0.15 -1.97 -2.20
N SER A 136 0.06 -2.01 -0.87
CA SER A 136 1.22 -2.65 -0.24
C SER A 136 1.42 -4.11 -0.69
N TYR A 137 0.32 -4.85 -0.89
CA TYR A 137 0.37 -6.21 -1.42
C TYR A 137 0.90 -6.26 -2.85
N THR A 138 0.43 -5.38 -3.73
CA THR A 138 0.91 -5.35 -5.14
C THR A 138 2.39 -5.01 -5.22
N PHE A 139 2.89 -4.12 -4.36
CA PHE A 139 4.30 -3.80 -4.33
C PHE A 139 5.15 -4.94 -3.76
N CYS A 140 4.63 -5.66 -2.75
CA CYS A 140 5.25 -6.88 -2.26
C CYS A 140 5.44 -7.92 -3.37
N THR A 141 4.45 -8.10 -4.26
CA THR A 141 4.59 -9.03 -5.39
C THR A 141 5.78 -8.66 -6.30
N ARG A 142 6.07 -7.38 -6.48
CA ARG A 142 7.22 -6.92 -7.29
C ARG A 142 8.56 -7.22 -6.61
N LEU A 143 8.64 -7.04 -5.29
CA LEU A 143 9.81 -7.45 -4.51
C LEU A 143 10.06 -8.95 -4.65
N THR A 144 9.02 -9.77 -4.44
CA THR A 144 9.12 -11.23 -4.52
C THR A 144 9.46 -11.69 -5.93
N GLU A 145 8.89 -11.10 -6.98
CA GLU A 145 9.22 -11.43 -8.37
C GLU A 145 10.68 -11.09 -8.73
N SER A 146 11.17 -9.93 -8.30
CA SER A 146 12.57 -9.56 -8.50
C SER A 146 13.50 -10.56 -7.80
N PHE A 147 13.22 -10.90 -6.55
CA PHE A 147 13.99 -11.89 -5.80
C PHE A 147 13.91 -13.29 -6.41
N ALA A 148 12.75 -13.71 -6.88
CA ALA A 148 12.56 -15.00 -7.53
C ALA A 148 13.40 -15.13 -8.81
N LYS A 149 13.58 -14.04 -9.57
CA LYS A 149 14.37 -14.03 -10.80
C LYS A 149 15.86 -13.83 -10.58
N TYR A 150 16.23 -12.93 -9.66
CA TYR A 150 17.60 -12.42 -9.55
C TYR A 150 18.24 -12.65 -8.19
N ARG A 151 17.48 -13.17 -7.20
CA ARG A 151 17.87 -13.23 -5.77
C ARG A 151 18.19 -11.86 -5.16
N TRP A 152 17.75 -10.79 -5.82
CA TRP A 152 17.92 -9.39 -5.45
C TRP A 152 16.64 -8.61 -5.77
N CYS A 153 16.33 -7.60 -4.96
CA CYS A 153 15.10 -6.80 -5.05
C CYS A 153 15.29 -5.44 -5.75
N GLY A 154 16.22 -5.31 -6.70
CA GLY A 154 16.48 -4.03 -7.38
C GLY A 154 15.51 -3.68 -8.52
N ASN A 155 14.82 -4.67 -9.08
CA ASN A 155 14.04 -4.54 -10.31
C ASN A 155 12.55 -4.32 -10.01
N ILE A 156 12.21 -3.17 -9.41
CA ILE A 156 10.85 -2.87 -8.91
C ILE A 156 10.27 -1.51 -9.35
N ILE A 157 11.01 -0.71 -10.11
CA ILE A 157 10.68 0.71 -10.37
C ILE A 157 10.34 1.07 -11.82
N GLY A 158 10.13 0.10 -12.72
CA GLY A 158 9.81 0.48 -14.10
C GLY A 158 8.96 -0.52 -14.88
N PRO A 159 8.21 -0.06 -15.91
CA PRO A 159 7.22 -0.89 -16.58
C PRO A 159 7.80 -2.14 -17.24
N LYS A 160 8.98 -2.00 -17.85
CA LYS A 160 9.72 -3.12 -18.47
C LYS A 160 10.74 -3.75 -17.52
N SER A 161 11.17 -3.02 -16.49
CA SER A 161 12.24 -3.42 -15.57
C SER A 161 11.74 -4.09 -14.29
N GLY A 162 10.47 -4.48 -14.21
CA GLY A 162 9.94 -5.32 -13.12
C GLY A 162 9.03 -4.61 -12.12
N GLY A 163 8.63 -3.36 -12.36
CA GLY A 163 7.65 -2.64 -11.53
C GLY A 163 6.18 -2.77 -11.98
N THR A 164 5.91 -3.42 -13.12
CA THR A 164 4.52 -3.54 -13.63
C THR A 164 3.69 -4.49 -12.81
N VAL A 165 2.54 -4.01 -12.32
CA VAL A 165 1.44 -4.85 -11.83
C VAL A 165 0.60 -5.29 -13.01
N LYS A 166 0.52 -6.62 -13.22
CA LYS A 166 -0.23 -7.25 -14.31
C LYS A 166 -1.55 -7.81 -13.78
N ASP A 167 -2.44 -8.14 -14.72
CA ASP A 167 -3.65 -8.93 -14.48
C ASP A 167 -4.55 -8.33 -13.39
N LEU A 168 -4.65 -7.00 -13.38
CA LEU A 168 -5.59 -6.31 -12.49
C LEU A 168 -7.03 -6.61 -12.93
N PRO A 169 -7.94 -6.91 -11.99
CA PRO A 169 -9.36 -7.07 -12.27
C PRO A 169 -9.92 -5.84 -12.98
N THR A 170 -10.75 -6.09 -13.99
CA THR A 170 -11.46 -5.07 -14.75
C THR A 170 -12.96 -5.15 -14.47
N TYR A 171 -13.61 -4.00 -14.53
CA TYR A 171 -15.07 -3.90 -14.44
C TYR A 171 -15.54 -2.93 -15.52
N LEU A 172 -16.22 -3.47 -16.53
CA LEU A 172 -16.84 -2.70 -17.60
C LEU A 172 -18.29 -2.41 -17.18
N TYR A 173 -18.70 -1.16 -17.28
CA TYR A 173 -20.07 -0.73 -16.98
C TYR A 173 -20.48 0.36 -17.96
N GLU A 174 -21.78 0.45 -18.22
CA GLU A 174 -22.38 1.57 -18.95
C GLU A 174 -22.66 2.72 -17.96
N ASN A 175 -22.29 3.93 -18.35
CA ASN A 175 -22.56 5.17 -17.60
C ASN A 175 -23.99 5.64 -17.79
#